data_AF-A0A7C1RUH8-F1
#
_entry.id   AF-A0A7C1RUH8-F1
#
_cell.length_a   1.000
_cell.length_b   1.000
_cell.length_c   1.000
_cell.angle_alpha   90.00
_cell.angle_beta   90.00
_cell.angle_gamma   90.00
#
_symmetry.space_group_name_H-M   'P 1'
#
loop_
_entity.id
_entity.type
_entity.pdbx_description
1 polymer ?
#
loop_
_entity_poly.entity_id
_entity_poly.type
_entity_poly.pdbx_seq_one_letter_code
_entity_poly.pdbx_strand_id
1 'polypeptide(L)' 'KTFEEIYQLIENYIKYYNNERAQWSRNKMTPVEYRDHLFALAVA' A
#
# COMPACT_ATOMS: atom_id res chain seq x y z
N LYS A 1 -18.68 1.24 19.40
CA LYS A 1 -17.89 1.73 18.26
C LYS A 1 -18.42 3.08 17.86
N THR A 2 -17.59 4.11 17.84
CA THR A 2 -17.93 5.45 17.32
C THR A 2 -17.68 5.50 15.82
N PHE A 3 -18.22 6.53 15.15
CA PHE A 3 -17.90 6.80 13.75
C PHE A 3 -16.39 7.00 13.55
N GLU A 4 -15.77 7.76 14.45
CA GLU A 4 -14.33 8.05 14.42
C GLU A 4 -13.47 6.79 14.53
N GLU A 5 -13.82 5.87 15.43
CA GLU A 5 -13.09 4.59 15.57
C GLU A 5 -13.16 3.75 14.30
N ILE A 6 -14.31 3.75 13.61
CA ILE A 6 -14.47 3.01 12.35
C ILE A 6 -13.66 3.68 11.23
N TYR A 7 -13.69 5.01 11.16
CA TYR A 7 -12.92 5.78 10.19
C TYR A 7 -11.42 5.50 10.33
N GLN A 8 -10.90 5.57 11.56
CA GLN A 8 -9.49 5.28 11.86
C GLN A 8 -9.10 3.84 11.51
N LEU A 9 -9.97 2.86 11.76
CA LEU A 9 -9.72 1.47 11.36
C LEU A 9 -9.60 1.32 9.84
N ILE A 10 -10.43 2.01 9.07
CA ILE A 10 -10.39 1.99 7.60
C ILE A 10 -9.10 2.64 7.11
N GLU A 11 -8.74 3.82 7.63
CA GLU A 11 -7.51 4.52 7.27
C GLU A 11 -6.26 3.67 7.56
N ASN A 12 -6.20 3.06 8.74
CA ASN A 12 -5.09 2.18 9.12
C ASN A 12 -5.02 0.94 8.22
N TYR A 13 -6.16 0.35 7.86
CA TYR A 13 -6.21 -0.77 6.94
C TYR A 13 -5.66 -0.40 5.56
N ILE A 14 -6.11 0.73 4.99
CA ILE A 14 -5.65 1.23 3.68
C ILE A 14 -4.15 1.50 3.72
N LYS A 15 -3.67 2.19 4.77
CA LYS A 15 -2.25 2.52 4.92
C LYS A 15 -1.38 1.25 4.96
N TYR A 16 -1.74 0.29 5.82
CA TYR A 16 -0.98 -0.94 5.99
C TYR A 16 -0.89 -1.74 4.69
N TYR A 17 -2.00 -1.94 3.98
CA TYR A 17 -2.00 -2.73 2.75
C TYR A 17 -1.28 -2.05 1.58
N ASN A 18 -1.28 -0.72 1.53
CA ASN A 18 -0.64 0.02 0.44
C ASN A 18 0.86 0.28 0.68
N ASN A 19 1.31 0.41 1.93
CA ASN A 19 2.65 0.91 2.25
C ASN A 19 3.50 -0.01 3.12
N GLU A 20 2.91 -0.95 3.86
CA GLU A 20 3.65 -1.74 4.86
C GLU A 20 3.67 -3.22 4.50
N ARG A 21 2.61 -3.73 3.86
CA ARG A 21 2.49 -5.13 3.48
C ARG A 21 3.15 -5.43 2.13
N ALA A 22 4.38 -5.91 2.18
CA ALA A 22 5.08 -6.46 1.02
C ALA A 22 4.31 -7.61 0.34
N GLN A 23 4.29 -7.62 -1.00
CA GLN A 23 3.61 -8.64 -1.81
C GLN A 23 4.62 -9.60 -2.44
N TRP A 24 4.50 -10.89 -2.11
CA TRP A 24 5.38 -11.95 -2.63
C TRP A 24 5.42 -12.03 -4.16
N SER A 25 4.27 -11.88 -4.82
CA SER A 25 4.17 -11.89 -6.28
C SER A 25 4.70 -10.62 -6.96
N ARG A 26 5.04 -9.58 -6.20
CA ARG A 26 5.57 -8.30 -6.70
C ARG A 26 6.99 -8.05 -6.20
N ASN A 27 7.83 -9.10 -6.24
CA ASN A 27 9.21 -9.05 -5.78
C ASN A 27 9.36 -8.54 -4.33
N LYS A 28 8.40 -8.86 -3.47
CA LYS A 28 8.34 -8.40 -2.07
C LYS A 28 8.28 -6.88 -1.90
N MET A 29 7.79 -6.15 -2.91
CA MET A 29 7.47 -4.73 -2.79
C MET A 29 6.05 -4.52 -2.26
N THR A 30 5.82 -3.41 -1.58
CA THR A 30 4.48 -2.90 -1.29
C THR A 30 3.82 -2.38 -2.56
N PRO A 31 2.48 -2.24 -2.61
CA PRO A 31 1.80 -1.68 -3.78
C PRO A 31 2.35 -0.33 -4.25
N VAL A 32 2.68 0.57 -3.30
CA VAL A 32 3.27 1.89 -3.62
C VAL A 32 4.65 1.75 -4.23
N GLU A 33 5.54 0.97 -3.61
CA GLU A 33 6.89 0.73 -4.14
C GLU A 33 6.84 0.06 -5.53
N TYR A 34 5.93 -0.89 -5.72
CA TYR A 34 5.78 -1.58 -7.00
C TYR A 34 5.29 -0.63 -8.10
N ARG A 35 4.35 0.26 -7.80
CA ARG A 35 3.91 1.32 -8.72
C ARG A 35 5.10 2.20 -9.14
N ASP A 36 5.90 2.64 -8.18
CA ASP A 36 7.03 3.54 -8.44
C ASP A 36 8.14 2.83 -9.23
N HIS A 37 8.37 1.54 -8.95
CA HIS A 37 9.25 0.68 -9.75
C HIS A 37 8.79 0.58 -11.21
N LEU A 38 7.49 0.35 -11.46
CA LEU A 38 6.95 0.30 -12.82
C LEU A 38 7.08 1.64 -13.54
N PHE A 39 6.86 2.77 -12.84
CA PHE A 39 7.09 4.09 -13.42
C PHE A 39 8.55 4.32 -13.81
N ALA A 40 9.49 3.93 -12.95
CA ALA A 40 10.91 4.04 -13.26
C ALA A 40 11.30 3.20 -14.50
N LEU A 41 10.70 2.02 -14.67
CA LEU A 41 10.91 1.17 -15.85
C LEU A 41 10.25 1.73 -17.12
N ALA A 42 9.11 2.40 -17.00
CA ALA A 42 8.38 2.95 -18.16
C ALA A 42 8.99 4.25 -18.69
N VAL A 43 9.78 4.95 -17.88
CA VAL A 43 10.43 6.23 -18.21
C VAL A 43 11.92 6.04 -18.59
N ALA A 44 12.44 4.81 -18.45
CA ALA A 44 13.79 4.42 -18.88
C ALA A 44 13.79 3.92 -20.33
#